data_AF-A0A9D8ZHP1-F1
#
_entry.id   AF-A0A9D8ZHP1-F1
#
_cell.length_a   1.000
_cell.length_b   1.000
_cell.length_c   1.000
_cell.angle_alpha   90.00
_cell.angle_beta   90.00
_cell.angle_gamma   90.00
#
_symmetry.space_group_name_H-M   'P 1'
#
loop_
_entity.id
_entity.type
_entity.pdbx_description
1 polymer ?
#
loop_
_entity_poly.entity_id
_entity_poly.type
_entity_poly.pdbx_seq_one_letter_code
_entity_poly.pdbx_strand_id
1 'polypeptide(L)'
;MKNLVRVSHWVAYGYLIYAFGYASLFKVFQKQSMMDNMSNFGFGKIWTLFIGYGELLGVIGLVVGLWRHQVKNLSTLWLFPFAIGALITHFAHHDYEYFYTALYCCVASMVLLATDKNFKIIL
;
A
#
# COMPACT_ATOMS: atom_id res chain seq x y z
N MET A 1 -4.89 26.70 3.73
CA MET A 1 -4.13 25.59 4.36
C MET A 1 -4.99 24.41 4.83
N LYS A 2 -6.04 24.60 5.64
CA LYS A 2 -6.87 23.47 6.16
C LYS A 2 -7.49 22.58 5.07
N ASN A 3 -7.94 23.19 3.96
CA ASN A 3 -8.54 22.45 2.84
C ASN A 3 -7.52 21.63 2.06
N LEU A 4 -6.30 22.14 1.85
CA LEU A 4 -5.24 21.41 1.15
C LEU A 4 -4.85 20.15 1.92
N VAL A 5 -4.61 20.27 3.23
CA VAL A 5 -4.33 19.12 4.11
C VAL A 5 -5.45 18.09 4.07
N ARG A 6 -6.72 18.53 4.13
CA ARG A 6 -7.87 17.64 4.04
C ARG A 6 -7.93 16.91 2.69
N VAL A 7 -7.72 17.62 1.58
CA VAL A 7 -7.73 17.02 0.24
C VAL A 7 -6.58 16.03 0.10
N SER A 8 -5.35 16.42 0.43
CA SER A 8 -4.18 15.53 0.40
C SER A 8 -4.39 14.27 1.23
N HIS A 9 -4.98 14.38 2.43
CA HIS A 9 -5.30 13.25 3.28
C HIS A 9 -6.22 12.24 2.59
N TRP A 10 -7.36 12.71 2.07
CA TRP A 10 -8.34 11.82 1.43
C TRP A 10 -7.87 11.26 0.09
N VAL A 11 -7.09 12.04 -0.66
CA VAL A 11 -6.44 11.56 -1.90
C VAL A 11 -5.44 10.46 -1.58
N ALA A 12 -4.55 10.67 -0.62
CA ALA A 12 -3.59 9.65 -0.18
C ALA A 12 -4.30 8.39 0.32
N TYR A 13 -5.36 8.56 1.12
CA TYR A 13 -6.12 7.45 1.66
C TYR A 13 -6.81 6.63 0.57
N GLY A 14 -7.54 7.28 -0.34
CA GLY A 14 -8.18 6.61 -1.46
C GLY A 14 -7.17 5.92 -2.39
N TYR A 15 -6.04 6.57 -2.64
CA TYR A 15 -4.96 6.00 -3.46
C TYR A 15 -4.38 4.73 -2.85
N LEU A 16 -4.10 4.71 -1.54
CA LEU A 16 -3.61 3.49 -0.87
C LEU A 16 -4.61 2.34 -0.96
N ILE A 17 -5.90 2.60 -0.73
CA ILE A 17 -6.95 1.58 -0.86
C ILE A 17 -7.01 1.05 -2.29
N TYR A 18 -6.95 1.94 -3.29
CA TYR A 18 -6.98 1.57 -4.71
C TYR A 18 -5.78 0.72 -5.11
N ALA A 19 -4.56 1.22 -4.88
CA ALA A 19 -3.33 0.59 -5.35
C ALA A 19 -3.09 -0.75 -4.66
N PHE A 20 -3.16 -0.78 -3.32
CA PHE A 20 -2.99 -2.03 -2.59
C PHE A 20 -4.18 -2.98 -2.77
N GLY A 21 -5.41 -2.48 -2.86
CA GLY A 21 -6.58 -3.32 -3.08
C GLY A 21 -6.49 -4.08 -4.40
N TYR A 22 -6.13 -3.40 -5.48
CA TYR A 22 -5.89 -4.04 -6.77
C TYR A 22 -4.76 -5.09 -6.67
N ALA A 23 -3.60 -4.68 -6.16
CA ALA A 23 -2.41 -5.53 -6.11
C ALA A 23 -2.64 -6.77 -5.23
N SER A 24 -3.28 -6.62 -4.08
CA SER A 24 -3.50 -7.69 -3.12
C SER A 24 -4.54 -8.70 -3.63
N LEU A 25 -5.66 -8.23 -4.18
CA LEU A 25 -6.70 -9.11 -4.72
C LEU A 25 -6.15 -9.94 -5.88
N PHE A 26 -5.33 -9.34 -6.76
CA PHE A 26 -4.78 -10.05 -7.91
C PHE A 26 -3.77 -11.13 -7.51
N LYS A 27 -3.00 -10.91 -6.44
CA LYS A 27 -2.11 -11.92 -5.85
C LYS A 27 -2.92 -13.04 -5.19
N VAL A 28 -3.93 -12.70 -4.38
CA VAL A 28 -4.75 -13.68 -3.65
C VAL A 28 -5.59 -14.55 -4.58
N PHE A 29 -6.23 -13.95 -5.59
CA PHE A 29 -6.98 -14.68 -6.61
C PHE A 29 -6.09 -15.29 -7.71
N GLN A 30 -4.76 -15.15 -7.60
CA GLN A 30 -3.78 -15.78 -8.48
C GLN A 30 -4.03 -15.46 -9.96
N LYS A 31 -4.33 -14.20 -10.29
CA LYS A 31 -4.46 -13.80 -11.69
C LYS A 31 -3.17 -14.14 -12.44
N GLN A 32 -3.28 -14.85 -13.57
CA GLN A 32 -2.11 -15.38 -14.29
C GLN A 32 -1.02 -14.33 -14.53
N SER A 33 -1.40 -13.16 -15.06
CA SER A 33 -0.46 -12.04 -15.28
C SER A 33 0.27 -11.59 -14.01
N MET A 34 -0.39 -11.61 -12.84
CA MET A 34 0.22 -11.25 -11.57
C MET A 34 1.16 -12.35 -11.07
N MET A 35 0.77 -13.62 -11.23
CA MET A 35 1.62 -14.76 -10.85
C MET A 35 2.88 -14.83 -11.70
N ASP A 36 2.76 -14.61 -13.01
CA ASP A 36 3.89 -14.57 -13.94
C ASP A 36 4.84 -13.42 -13.61
N ASN A 37 4.30 -12.21 -13.37
CA ASN A 37 5.11 -11.05 -12.96
C ASN A 37 5.85 -11.30 -11.64
N MET A 38 5.16 -11.83 -10.62
CA MET A 38 5.78 -12.14 -9.34
C MET A 38 6.85 -13.22 -9.47
N SER A 39 6.62 -14.24 -10.31
CA SER A 39 7.62 -15.27 -10.62
C SER A 39 8.84 -14.67 -11.31
N ASN A 40 8.65 -13.74 -12.26
CA ASN A 40 9.74 -13.04 -12.94
C ASN A 40 10.55 -12.16 -11.98
N PHE A 41 9.91 -11.64 -10.92
CA PHE A 41 10.58 -10.94 -9.82
C PHE A 41 11.29 -11.85 -8.82
N GLY A 42 11.23 -13.18 -9.01
CA GLY A 42 11.85 -14.17 -8.12
C GLY A 42 10.96 -14.62 -6.96
N PHE A 43 9.69 -14.22 -6.92
CA PHE A 43 8.74 -14.66 -5.91
C PHE A 43 7.94 -15.87 -6.39
N GLY A 44 8.16 -17.02 -5.74
CA GLY A 44 7.33 -18.20 -5.95
C GLY A 44 5.89 -18.01 -5.44
N LYS A 45 4.99 -18.90 -5.85
CA LYS A 45 3.55 -18.85 -5.53
C LYS A 45 3.24 -18.63 -4.04
N ILE A 46 3.95 -19.33 -3.16
CA ILE A 46 3.73 -19.24 -1.70
C ILE A 46 4.02 -17.81 -1.22
N TRP A 47 5.16 -17.23 -1.60
CA TRP A 47 5.52 -15.86 -1.26
C TRP A 47 4.54 -14.85 -1.84
N THR A 48 4.12 -15.04 -3.09
CA THR A 48 3.11 -14.19 -3.73
C THR A 48 1.80 -14.16 -2.95
N LEU A 49 1.33 -15.32 -2.49
CA LEU A 49 0.12 -15.41 -1.66
C LEU A 49 0.31 -14.75 -0.29
N PHE A 50 1.45 -14.98 0.38
CA PHE A 50 1.74 -14.31 1.66
C PHE A 50 1.75 -12.80 1.54
N ILE A 51 2.40 -12.27 0.51
CA ILE A 51 2.40 -10.83 0.20
C ILE A 51 0.97 -10.36 -0.08
N GLY A 52 0.22 -11.09 -0.91
CA GLY A 52 -1.17 -10.77 -1.24
C GLY A 52 -2.08 -10.71 -0.02
N TYR A 53 -2.04 -11.72 0.87
CA TYR A 53 -2.83 -11.72 2.10
C TYR A 53 -2.37 -10.63 3.09
N GLY A 54 -1.06 -10.38 3.18
CA GLY A 54 -0.51 -9.32 4.02
C GLY A 54 -0.96 -7.93 3.59
N GLU A 55 -0.89 -7.64 2.29
CA GLU A 55 -1.40 -6.40 1.71
C GLU A 55 -2.94 -6.31 1.88
N LEU A 56 -3.67 -7.39 1.62
CA LEU A 56 -5.13 -7.41 1.72
C LEU A 56 -5.60 -7.12 3.15
N LEU A 57 -4.92 -7.68 4.15
CA LEU A 57 -5.19 -7.38 5.56
C LEU A 57 -5.02 -5.89 5.87
N GLY A 58 -3.95 -5.28 5.33
CA GLY A 58 -3.72 -3.85 5.42
C GLY A 58 -4.85 -3.03 4.76
N VAL A 59 -5.31 -3.44 3.58
CA VAL A 59 -6.42 -2.78 2.87
C VAL A 59 -7.73 -2.90 3.63
N ILE A 60 -8.06 -4.08 4.16
CA ILE A 60 -9.26 -4.28 5.00
C ILE A 60 -9.18 -3.37 6.22
N GLY A 61 -8.02 -3.30 6.87
CA GLY A 61 -7.81 -2.40 8.00
C GLY A 61 -7.92 -0.93 7.61
N LEU A 62 -7.45 -0.53 6.43
CA LEU A 62 -7.70 0.81 5.88
C LEU A 62 -9.19 1.07 5.68
N VAL A 63 -9.97 0.13 5.15
CA VAL A 63 -11.43 0.31 5.00
C VAL A 63 -12.13 0.45 6.34
N VAL A 64 -11.82 -0.42 7.31
CA VAL A 64 -12.32 -0.32 8.70
C VAL A 64 -11.86 0.99 9.38
N GLY A 65 -10.68 1.47 8.99
CA GLY A 65 -10.08 2.71 9.45
C GLY A 65 -10.91 3.97 9.17
N LEU A 66 -11.92 3.90 8.28
CA LEU A 66 -12.87 4.99 8.05
C LEU A 66 -13.63 5.36 9.34
N TRP A 67 -13.89 4.38 10.20
CA TRP A 67 -14.58 4.58 11.48
C TRP A 67 -13.63 4.61 12.68
N ARG A 68 -12.40 4.11 12.54
CA ARG A 68 -11.43 3.96 13.64
C ARG A 68 -10.04 4.44 13.23
N HIS A 69 -9.69 5.65 13.65
CA HIS A 69 -8.41 6.30 13.28
C HIS A 69 -7.17 5.48 13.67
N GLN A 70 -7.19 4.78 14.82
CA GLN A 70 -6.08 3.92 15.25
C GLN A 70 -5.84 2.77 14.26
N VAL A 71 -6.92 2.15 13.77
CA VAL A 71 -6.83 1.06 12.79
C VAL A 71 -6.27 1.60 11.48
N LYS A 72 -6.73 2.76 11.01
CA LYS A 72 -6.17 3.40 9.81
C LYS A 72 -4.67 3.62 9.91
N ASN A 73 -4.21 4.18 11.04
CA ASN A 73 -2.78 4.48 11.24
C ASN A 73 -1.96 3.20 11.29
N LEU A 74 -2.43 2.18 12.01
CA LEU A 74 -1.76 0.88 12.08
C LEU A 74 -1.70 0.19 10.71
N SER A 75 -2.79 0.23 9.94
CA SER A 75 -2.83 -0.31 8.58
C SER A 75 -1.94 0.44 7.61
N THR A 76 -1.82 1.76 7.75
CA THR A 76 -0.90 2.56 6.93
C THR A 76 0.55 2.21 7.24
N LEU A 77 0.90 2.09 8.53
CA LEU A 77 2.22 1.62 8.96
C LEU A 77 2.50 0.19 8.50
N TRP A 78 1.50 -0.69 8.53
CA TRP A 78 1.61 -2.07 8.06
C TRP A 78 1.87 -2.15 6.55
N LEU A 79 1.16 -1.36 5.75
CA LEU A 79 1.30 -1.33 4.29
C LEU A 79 2.58 -0.63 3.82
N PHE A 80 3.16 0.24 4.65
CA PHE A 80 4.33 1.04 4.25
C PHE A 80 5.56 0.19 3.88
N PRO A 81 5.96 -0.84 4.66
CA PRO A 81 7.00 -1.79 4.24
C PRO A 81 6.69 -2.50 2.91
N PHE A 82 5.42 -2.85 2.64
CA PHE A 82 5.04 -3.43 1.35
C PHE A 82 5.22 -2.43 0.20
N ALA A 83 4.90 -1.15 0.42
CA ALA A 83 5.15 -0.11 -0.58
C ALA A 83 6.64 0.02 -0.89
N ILE A 84 7.50 0.01 0.13
CA ILE A 84 8.96 0.07 -0.02
C ILE A 84 9.48 -1.18 -0.74
N GLY A 85 9.02 -2.37 -0.35
CA GLY A 85 9.39 -3.63 -0.99
C GLY A 85 9.00 -3.65 -2.48
N ALA A 86 7.78 -3.22 -2.81
CA ALA A 86 7.32 -3.07 -4.18
C ALA A 86 8.18 -2.05 -4.95
N LEU A 87 8.47 -0.89 -4.35
CA LEU A 87 9.30 0.15 -4.96
C LEU A 87 10.69 -0.39 -5.35
N ILE A 88 11.36 -1.08 -4.42
CA ILE A 88 12.67 -1.66 -4.65
C ILE A 88 12.59 -2.77 -5.71
N THR A 89 11.57 -3.62 -5.65
CA THR A 89 11.38 -4.72 -6.60
C THR A 89 11.19 -4.20 -8.02
N HIS A 90 10.28 -3.25 -8.23
CA HIS A 90 10.04 -2.68 -9.56
C HIS A 90 11.25 -1.89 -10.08
N PHE A 91 11.97 -1.18 -9.21
CA PHE A 91 13.21 -0.51 -9.59
C PHE A 91 14.28 -1.50 -10.07
N ALA A 92 14.50 -2.58 -9.31
CA ALA A 92 15.51 -3.59 -9.62
C ALA A 92 15.24 -4.34 -10.95
N HIS A 93 13.98 -4.41 -11.37
CA HIS A 93 13.56 -5.07 -12.61
C HIS A 93 13.26 -4.08 -13.75
N HIS A 94 13.61 -2.79 -13.59
CA HIS A 94 13.37 -1.73 -14.58
C HIS A 94 11.89 -1.57 -14.99
N ASP A 95 10.97 -1.92 -14.10
CA ASP A 95 9.53 -1.85 -14.31
C ASP A 95 8.99 -0.46 -13.89
N TYR A 96 9.31 0.54 -14.70
CA TYR A 96 9.10 1.95 -14.32
C TYR A 96 7.64 2.36 -14.20
N GLU A 97 6.72 1.70 -14.91
CA GLU A 97 5.28 1.97 -14.80
C GLU A 97 4.78 1.70 -13.38
N TYR A 98 5.05 0.51 -12.85
CA TYR A 98 4.64 0.11 -11.51
C TYR A 98 5.58 0.65 -10.41
N PHE A 99 6.82 1.01 -10.74
CA PHE A 99 7.72 1.75 -9.86
C PHE A 99 7.10 3.07 -9.38
N TYR A 100 6.57 3.89 -10.29
CA TYR A 100 5.94 5.16 -9.89
C TYR A 100 4.68 4.94 -9.05
N THR A 101 3.93 3.88 -9.35
CA THR A 101 2.78 3.49 -8.53
C THR A 101 3.21 3.21 -7.08
N ALA A 102 4.27 2.42 -6.89
CA ALA A 102 4.83 2.11 -5.57
C ALA A 102 5.46 3.33 -4.88
N LEU A 103 6.08 4.24 -5.63
CA LEU A 103 6.62 5.50 -5.11
C LEU A 103 5.51 6.37 -4.54
N TYR A 104 4.41 6.53 -5.30
CA TYR A 104 3.25 7.26 -4.83
C TYR A 104 2.60 6.57 -3.62
N CYS A 105 2.63 5.24 -3.50
CA CYS A 105 2.18 4.57 -2.28
C CYS A 105 3.05 4.96 -1.08
N CYS A 106 4.38 5.01 -1.24
CA CYS A 106 5.28 5.46 -0.17
C CYS A 106 4.96 6.90 0.26
N VAL A 107 4.81 7.81 -0.71
CA VAL A 107 4.45 9.21 -0.44
C VAL A 107 3.06 9.30 0.20
N ALA A 108 2.08 8.57 -0.31
CA ALA A 108 0.72 8.55 0.22
C ALA A 108 0.68 8.04 1.67
N SER A 109 1.46 7.00 2.03
CA SER A 109 1.58 6.54 3.41
C SER A 109 2.11 7.62 4.33
N MET A 110 3.17 8.32 3.93
CA MET A 110 3.73 9.44 4.71
C MET A 110 2.74 10.60 4.83
N VAL A 111 2.09 10.99 3.74
CA VAL A 111 1.10 12.07 3.72
C VAL A 111 -0.09 11.71 4.62
N LEU A 112 -0.59 10.48 4.53
CA LEU A 112 -1.74 10.04 5.31
C LEU A 112 -1.44 10.09 6.82
N LEU A 113 -0.27 9.60 7.24
CA LEU A 113 0.17 9.64 8.63
C LEU A 113 0.44 11.08 9.11
N ALA A 114 1.14 11.89 8.32
CA ALA A 114 1.49 13.26 8.68
C ALA A 114 0.27 14.20 8.78
N THR A 115 -0.80 13.89 8.06
CA THR A 115 -2.03 14.69 8.04
C THR A 115 -3.11 14.17 9.00
N ASP A 116 -2.91 13.02 9.64
CA ASP A 116 -3.83 12.50 10.67
C ASP A 116 -3.57 13.17 12.03
N LYS A 117 -4.59 13.81 12.59
CA LYS A 117 -4.49 14.53 13.88
C LYS A 117 -4.29 13.61 15.09
N ASN A 118 -4.65 12.34 14.95
CA ASN A 118 -4.55 11.31 15.98
C ASN A 118 -3.23 10.53 15.88
N PHE A 119 -2.42 10.77 14.84
CA PHE A 119 -1.08 10.21 14.74
C PHE A 119 -0.06 11.19 15.31
N LYS A 120 0.69 10.75 16.32
CA LYS A 120 1.80 11.50 16.91
C LYS A 120 2.97 10.55 17.14
N ILE A 121 4.15 10.95 16.72
CA ILE A 121 5.39 10.26 17.10
C ILE A 121 5.79 10.88 18.45
N ILE A 122 5.66 10.09 19.51
CA ILE A 122 6.12 10.46 20.85
C ILE A 122 7.41 9.65 21.07
N LEU A 123 8.52 10.35 21.27
CA LEU A 123 9.85 9.77 21.50
C LEU A 123 10.02 9.40 22.97
#